data_AF-A0AAE0RFH3-F1
#
_entry.id   AF-A0AAE0RFH3-F1
#
_cell.length_a   1.000
_cell.length_b   1.000
_cell.length_c   1.000
_cell.angle_alpha   90.00
_cell.angle_beta   90.00
_cell.angle_gamma   90.00
#
_symmetry.space_group_name_H-M   'P 1'
#
loop_
_entity.id
_entity.type
_entity.pdbx_description
1 polymer ?
#
loop_
_entity_poly.entity_id
_entity_poly.type
_entity_poly.pdbx_seq_one_letter_code
_entity_poly.pdbx_strand_id
1 'polypeptide(L)'
;MHSSNHTVKFVDDTAVVGLIGNNDESAYREEEPLWRSSTKFLGVHLAENFSWSFNTTSITRKAQQHLYFLRRLRKAHLPPLILTMFYRGTIESILNSCITAWFGNCTVSDRKTLQQILRTAEKIIGVSLPSITDIYTTRCIRKANSIVADPTHPSHTLFTLLPSGK
;
A
#
# COMPACT_ATOMS: atom_id res chain seq x y z
N MET A 1 8.39 -52.12 -5.66
CA MET A 1 9.25 -50.92 -5.61
C MET A 1 8.49 -49.79 -6.29
N HIS A 2 7.79 -48.94 -5.52
CA HIS A 2 7.07 -47.79 -6.09
C HIS A 2 7.98 -46.55 -6.10
N SER A 3 7.96 -45.85 -7.23
CA SER A 3 8.77 -44.67 -7.53
C SER A 3 8.29 -43.45 -6.76
N SER A 4 9.13 -42.91 -5.88
CA SER A 4 8.93 -41.60 -5.24
C SER A 4 9.22 -40.49 -6.24
N ASN A 5 8.26 -39.59 -6.46
CA ASN A 5 8.49 -38.42 -7.32
C ASN A 5 8.94 -37.22 -6.48
N HIS A 6 9.97 -36.53 -6.95
CA HIS A 6 10.53 -35.35 -6.31
C HIS A 6 9.95 -34.11 -6.98
N THR A 7 9.22 -33.26 -6.24
CA THR A 7 8.68 -32.01 -6.77
C THR A 7 9.19 -30.84 -5.94
N VAL A 8 9.79 -29.86 -6.62
CA VAL A 8 10.30 -28.63 -6.01
C VAL A 8 9.39 -27.49 -6.44
N LYS A 9 8.80 -26.78 -5.47
CA LYS A 9 8.04 -25.54 -5.72
C LYS A 9 8.82 -24.36 -5.14
N PHE A 10 8.98 -23.33 -5.96
CA PHE A 10 9.65 -22.09 -5.57
C PHE A 10 8.60 -21.04 -5.22
N VAL A 11 8.71 -20.46 -4.03
CA VAL A 11 7.97 -19.26 -3.62
C VAL A 11 8.98 -18.25 -3.08
N ASP A 12 9.09 -17.13 -3.80
CA ASP A 12 9.94 -15.95 -3.59
C ASP A 12 11.36 -16.22 -3.02
N ASP A 13 11.55 -16.43 -1.72
CA ASP A 13 12.86 -16.60 -1.07
C ASP A 13 13.05 -17.94 -0.34
N THR A 14 12.17 -18.93 -0.53
CA THR A 14 12.32 -20.25 0.12
C THR A 14 11.89 -21.38 -0.81
N ALA A 15 12.79 -22.34 -1.00
CA ALA A 15 12.51 -23.58 -1.71
C ALA A 15 12.06 -24.63 -0.68
N VAL A 16 10.83 -25.12 -0.83
CA VAL A 16 10.33 -26.25 -0.03
C VAL A 16 10.44 -27.51 -0.89
N VAL A 17 11.19 -28.49 -0.39
CA VAL A 17 11.37 -29.80 -1.02
C VAL A 17 10.56 -30.81 -0.22
N GLY A 18 9.59 -31.46 -0.86
CA GLY A 18 8.76 -32.50 -0.26
C GLY A 18 8.86 -33.82 -1.02
N LEU A 19 8.98 -34.92 -0.28
CA LEU A 19 8.80 -36.28 -0.81
C LEU A 19 7.34 -36.68 -0.60
N ILE A 20 6.60 -36.93 -1.69
CA ILE A 20 5.25 -37.48 -1.57
C ILE A 20 5.36 -39.00 -1.58
N GLY A 21 5.29 -39.59 -0.39
CA GLY A 21 5.13 -41.03 -0.19
C GLY A 21 3.78 -41.32 0.46
N ASN A 22 3.00 -42.22 -0.14
CA ASN A 22 1.81 -42.86 0.45
C ASN A 22 0.58 -41.97 0.76
N ASN A 23 0.24 -41.02 -0.12
CA ASN A 23 -1.05 -40.30 -0.08
C ASN A 23 -1.41 -39.66 1.27
N ASP A 24 -0.39 -39.48 2.13
CA ASP A 24 -0.53 -38.94 3.46
C ASP A 24 -0.23 -37.45 3.41
N GLU A 25 -1.30 -36.66 3.22
CA GLU A 25 -1.27 -35.20 3.22
C GLU A 25 -1.30 -34.60 4.64
N SER A 26 -1.23 -35.43 5.70
CA SER A 26 -1.28 -34.94 7.09
C SER A 26 -0.14 -33.98 7.43
N ALA A 27 1.03 -34.15 6.82
CA ALA A 27 2.18 -33.26 6.97
C ALA A 27 1.96 -31.84 6.44
N TYR A 28 0.92 -31.61 5.61
CA TYR A 28 0.53 -30.28 5.12
C TYR A 28 -0.68 -29.69 5.85
N ARG A 29 -1.34 -30.46 6.73
CA ARG A 29 -2.59 -30.04 7.37
C ARG A 29 -2.42 -29.32 8.71
N GLU A 30 -1.23 -29.32 9.29
CA GLU A 30 -0.94 -28.59 10.53
C GLU A 30 -0.28 -27.21 10.33
N GLU A 31 0.05 -26.83 9.09
CA GLU A 31 0.48 -25.47 8.72
C GLU A 31 -0.62 -24.70 7.93
N GLU A 32 -1.86 -24.75 8.40
CA GLU A 32 -2.91 -23.79 7.97
C GLU A 32 -3.16 -22.68 9.01
N PRO A 33 -2.22 -21.73 9.21
CA PRO A 33 -2.58 -20.45 9.80
C PRO A 33 -2.11 -19.27 8.94
N LEU A 34 -3.00 -18.29 8.75
CA LEU A 34 -2.77 -16.89 8.28
C LEU A 34 -2.71 -16.59 6.77
N TRP A 35 -2.25 -17.48 5.87
CA TRP A 35 -2.10 -17.07 4.45
C TRP A 35 -3.42 -17.05 3.64
N ARG A 36 -4.48 -17.71 4.12
CA ARG A 36 -5.77 -17.77 3.43
C ARG A 36 -6.55 -16.44 3.45
N SER A 37 -6.30 -15.57 4.43
CA SER A 37 -7.14 -14.40 4.67
C SER A 37 -6.65 -13.12 4.01
N SER A 38 -5.49 -13.09 3.34
CA SER A 38 -5.09 -11.95 2.52
C SER A 38 -4.12 -12.29 1.38
N THR A 39 -4.35 -11.74 0.19
CA THR A 39 -3.44 -11.87 -0.97
C THR A 39 -2.83 -10.50 -1.31
N LYS A 40 -1.54 -10.48 -1.66
CA LYS A 40 -0.85 -9.26 -2.08
C LYS A 40 -0.90 -9.12 -3.60
N PHE A 41 -1.50 -8.05 -4.10
CA PHE A 41 -1.50 -7.72 -5.53
C PHE A 41 -1.02 -6.27 -5.72
N LEU A 42 0.00 -6.06 -6.56
CA LEU A 42 0.62 -4.75 -6.82
C LEU A 42 1.06 -3.98 -5.54
N GLY A 43 1.44 -4.70 -4.49
CA GLY A 43 1.85 -4.09 -3.22
C GLY A 43 0.69 -3.75 -2.26
N VAL A 44 -0.55 -4.05 -2.64
CA VAL A 44 -1.75 -3.88 -1.80
C VAL A 44 -2.18 -5.22 -1.24
N HIS A 45 -2.46 -5.29 0.05
CA HIS A 45 -3.01 -6.49 0.69
C HIS A 45 -4.54 -6.47 0.62
N LEU A 46 -5.11 -7.46 -0.06
CA LEU A 46 -6.54 -7.71 -0.18
C LEU A 46 -6.92 -8.74 0.88
N ALA A 47 -7.58 -8.31 1.96
CA ALA A 47 -8.09 -9.24 2.97
C ALA A 47 -9.46 -9.82 2.56
N GLU A 48 -9.78 -11.06 2.92
CA GLU A 48 -11.05 -11.74 2.59
C GLU A 48 -12.29 -11.01 3.14
N ASN A 49 -12.15 -10.30 4.26
CA ASN A 49 -13.20 -9.46 4.83
C ASN A 49 -13.26 -8.04 4.23
N PHE A 50 -12.54 -7.79 3.13
CA PHE A 50 -12.33 -6.46 2.53
C PHE A 50 -11.82 -5.40 3.52
N SER A 51 -11.29 -5.81 4.68
CA SER A 51 -10.74 -4.89 5.65
C SER A 51 -9.39 -4.38 5.16
N TRP A 52 -9.35 -3.12 4.79
CA TRP A 52 -8.11 -2.43 4.42
C TRP A 52 -7.17 -2.19 5.61
N SER A 53 -7.55 -2.60 6.83
CA SER A 53 -6.75 -2.47 8.05
C SER A 53 -5.37 -3.14 7.94
N PHE A 54 -5.28 -4.28 7.25
CA PHE A 54 -4.00 -4.95 7.02
C PHE A 54 -3.12 -4.12 6.06
N ASN A 55 -3.72 -3.58 4.99
CA ASN A 55 -3.04 -2.71 4.04
C ASN A 55 -2.57 -1.40 4.70
N THR A 56 -3.43 -0.72 5.47
CA THR A 56 -3.07 0.51 6.20
C THR A 56 -1.98 0.26 7.23
N THR A 57 -2.02 -0.88 7.92
CA THR A 57 -0.96 -1.30 8.87
C THR A 57 0.37 -1.52 8.15
N SER A 58 0.36 -2.25 7.03
CA SER A 58 1.56 -2.52 6.23
C SER A 58 2.19 -1.22 5.70
N ILE A 59 1.36 -0.34 5.11
CA ILE A 59 1.77 1.00 4.64
C ILE A 59 2.34 1.83 5.80
N THR A 60 1.66 1.85 6.95
CA THR A 60 2.09 2.59 8.14
C THR A 60 3.46 2.12 8.61
N ARG A 61 3.67 0.81 8.72
CA ARG A 61 4.95 0.24 9.14
C ARG A 61 6.09 0.64 8.19
N LYS A 62 5.83 0.57 6.88
CA LYS A 62 6.83 0.95 5.87
C LYS A 62 7.14 2.45 5.95
N ALA A 63 6.13 3.30 6.05
CA ALA A 63 6.32 4.74 6.19
C ALA A 63 7.06 5.12 7.49
N GLN A 64 6.84 4.38 8.59
CA GLN A 64 7.59 4.56 9.84
C GLN A 64 9.08 4.23 9.69
N GLN A 65 9.44 3.20 8.92
CA GLN A 65 10.85 2.92 8.59
C GLN A 65 11.48 4.08 7.81
N HIS A 66 10.77 4.66 6.85
CA HIS A 66 11.26 5.82 6.12
C HIS A 66 11.37 7.09 6.99
N LEU A 67 10.46 7.28 7.95
CA LEU A 67 10.57 8.35 8.94
C LEU A 67 11.84 8.23 9.79
N TYR A 68 12.27 7.01 10.13
CA TYR A 68 13.54 6.80 10.84
C TYR A 68 14.72 7.35 10.03
N PHE A 69 14.79 7.05 8.72
CA PHE A 69 15.83 7.61 7.85
C PHE A 69 15.71 9.12 7.71
N LEU A 70 14.49 9.65 7.54
CA LEU A 70 14.26 11.11 7.48
C LEU A 70 14.78 11.82 8.74
N ARG A 71 14.58 11.24 9.93
CA ARG A 71 15.14 11.77 11.18
C ARG A 71 16.67 11.77 11.17
N ARG A 72 17.30 10.71 10.64
CA ARG A 72 18.77 10.64 10.52
C ARG A 72 19.31 11.71 9.56
N LEU A 73 18.64 11.91 8.43
CA LEU A 73 18.99 12.95 7.46
C LEU A 73 18.89 14.35 8.08
N ARG A 74 17.86 14.60 8.88
CA ARG A 74 17.73 15.87 9.64
C ARG A 74 18.86 16.05 10.66
N LYS A 75 19.24 14.99 11.39
CA LYS A 75 20.38 15.01 12.31
C LYS A 75 21.72 15.26 11.61
N ALA A 76 21.85 14.88 10.35
CA ALA A 76 23.00 15.20 9.50
C ALA A 76 22.96 16.64 8.94
N HIS A 77 22.06 17.50 9.45
CA HIS A 77 21.92 18.91 9.06
C HIS A 77 21.63 19.15 7.57
N LEU A 78 21.01 18.19 6.89
CA LEU A 78 20.59 18.38 5.51
C LEU A 78 19.49 19.46 5.40
N PRO A 79 19.52 20.28 4.33
CA PRO A 79 18.58 21.38 4.18
C PRO A 79 17.15 20.86 3.95
N PRO A 80 16.11 21.63 4.35
CA PRO A 80 14.71 21.23 4.23
C PRO A 80 14.27 20.82 2.81
N LEU A 81 14.91 21.37 1.77
CA LEU A 81 14.66 21.00 0.38
C LEU A 81 14.96 19.51 0.12
N ILE A 82 16.13 19.04 0.54
CA ILE A 82 16.54 17.64 0.35
C ILE A 82 15.66 16.70 1.17
N LEU A 83 15.30 17.11 2.40
CA LEU A 83 14.39 16.34 3.25
C LEU A 83 12.99 16.24 2.62
N THR A 84 12.49 17.32 2.02
CA THR A 84 11.22 17.32 1.28
C THR A 84 11.28 16.39 0.06
N MET A 85 12.38 16.42 -0.69
CA MET A 85 12.57 15.51 -1.84
C MET A 85 12.59 14.04 -1.39
N PHE A 86 13.30 13.73 -0.31
CA PHE A 86 13.31 12.39 0.27
C PHE A 86 11.92 11.95 0.71
N TYR A 87 11.18 12.81 1.41
CA TYR A 87 9.80 12.55 1.83
C TYR A 87 8.90 12.24 0.63
N ARG A 88 8.95 13.08 -0.42
CA ARG A 88 8.18 12.88 -1.66
C ARG A 88 8.47 11.54 -2.33
N GLY A 89 9.75 11.19 -2.43
CA GLY A 89 10.19 9.96 -3.09
C GLY A 89 9.90 8.68 -2.29
N THR A 90 9.77 8.76 -0.97
CA THR A 90 9.70 7.57 -0.11
C THR A 90 8.38 7.45 0.64
N ILE A 91 8.03 8.43 1.48
CA ILE A 91 6.84 8.37 2.33
C ILE A 91 5.60 8.72 1.52
N GLU A 92 5.63 9.84 0.79
CA GLU A 92 4.49 10.28 -0.02
C GLU A 92 4.20 9.27 -1.13
N SER A 93 5.22 8.72 -1.79
CA SER A 93 5.05 7.72 -2.86
C SER A 93 4.31 6.47 -2.39
N ILE A 94 4.63 5.95 -1.20
CA ILE A 94 3.95 4.79 -0.61
C ILE A 94 2.50 5.14 -0.26
N LEU A 95 2.28 6.29 0.39
CA LEU A 95 0.94 6.75 0.75
C LEU A 95 0.07 6.98 -0.50
N ASN A 96 0.68 7.46 -1.57
CA ASN A 96 0.01 7.80 -2.80
C ASN A 96 -0.27 6.58 -3.70
N SER A 97 0.42 5.46 -3.46
CA SER A 97 0.24 4.22 -4.21
C SER A 97 -1.18 3.68 -4.02
N CYS A 98 -1.94 3.67 -5.12
CA CYS A 98 -3.34 3.21 -5.17
C CYS A 98 -4.27 3.85 -4.12
N ILE A 99 -3.95 5.04 -3.60
CA ILE A 99 -4.71 5.70 -2.52
C ILE A 99 -6.21 5.84 -2.83
N THR A 100 -6.56 6.01 -4.12
CA THR A 100 -7.95 6.11 -4.58
C THR A 100 -8.77 4.83 -4.36
N ALA A 101 -8.11 3.66 -4.30
CA ALA A 101 -8.77 2.36 -4.15
C ALA A 101 -9.06 2.01 -2.69
N TRP A 102 -8.20 2.42 -1.75
CA TRP A 102 -8.28 1.97 -0.36
C TRP A 102 -8.64 3.07 0.65
N PHE A 103 -8.23 4.33 0.43
CA PHE A 103 -8.40 5.38 1.45
C PHE A 103 -9.87 5.74 1.73
N GLY A 104 -10.75 5.64 0.71
CA GLY A 104 -12.19 5.86 0.87
C GLY A 104 -12.81 4.95 1.93
N ASN A 105 -12.28 3.74 2.08
CA ASN A 105 -12.79 2.69 2.97
C ASN A 105 -12.02 2.59 4.30
N CYS A 106 -11.10 3.51 4.59
CA CYS A 106 -10.35 3.52 5.85
C CYS A 106 -11.23 3.92 7.04
N THR A 107 -10.99 3.28 8.20
CA THR A 107 -11.60 3.69 9.47
C THR A 107 -11.07 5.07 9.93
N VAL A 108 -11.76 5.71 10.87
CA VAL A 108 -11.29 6.97 11.48
C VAL A 108 -9.91 6.79 12.13
N SER A 109 -9.68 5.65 12.77
CA SER A 109 -8.41 5.31 13.42
C SER A 109 -7.27 5.15 12.40
N ASP A 110 -7.52 4.50 11.26
CA ASP A 110 -6.56 4.40 10.17
C ASP A 110 -6.17 5.78 9.64
N ARG A 111 -7.18 6.63 9.36
CA ARG A 111 -6.95 7.99 8.85
C ARG A 111 -6.12 8.82 9.82
N LYS A 112 -6.40 8.73 11.12
CA LYS A 112 -5.61 9.40 12.17
C LYS A 112 -4.16 8.91 12.19
N THR A 113 -3.95 7.60 12.05
CA THR A 113 -2.62 6.99 12.04
C THR A 113 -1.80 7.46 10.84
N LEU A 114 -2.39 7.45 9.64
CA LEU A 114 -1.76 7.95 8.42
C LEU A 114 -1.45 9.45 8.51
N GLN A 115 -2.38 10.25 9.04
CA GLN A 115 -2.15 11.68 9.25
C GLN A 115 -1.01 11.93 10.24
N GLN A 116 -0.84 11.10 11.27
CA GLN A 116 0.24 11.24 12.25
C GLN A 116 1.63 11.03 11.62
N ILE A 117 1.74 10.15 10.64
CA ILE A 117 2.98 9.96 9.85
C ILE A 117 3.35 11.27 9.14
N LEU A 118 2.38 11.90 8.48
CA LEU A 118 2.57 13.17 7.78
C LEU A 118 2.94 14.30 8.73
N ARG A 119 2.25 14.42 9.88
CA ARG A 119 2.58 15.41 10.91
C ARG A 119 3.97 15.21 11.48
N THR A 120 4.43 13.97 11.59
CA THR A 120 5.78 13.67 12.04
C THR A 120 6.80 14.09 10.99
N ALA A 121 6.56 13.81 9.71
CA ALA A 121 7.42 14.27 8.62
C ALA A 121 7.50 15.80 8.55
N GLU A 122 6.35 16.49 8.61
CA GLU A 122 6.22 17.95 8.63
C GLU A 122 7.08 18.57 9.75
N LYS A 123 7.02 18.02 10.97
CA LYS A 123 7.84 18.47 12.11
C LYS A 123 9.34 18.24 11.88
N ILE A 124 9.75 17.14 11.25
CA ILE A 124 11.15 16.84 10.99
C ILE A 124 11.73 17.77 9.92
N ILE A 125 10.95 18.04 8.88
CA ILE A 125 11.36 18.85 7.72
C ILE A 125 11.31 20.34 8.07
N GLY A 126 10.30 20.76 8.83
CA GLY A 126 10.02 22.17 9.13
C GLY A 126 9.27 22.90 8.01
N VAL A 127 8.57 22.17 7.14
CA VAL A 127 7.77 22.72 6.03
C VAL A 127 6.37 22.10 6.09
N SER A 128 5.34 22.91 5.83
CA SER A 128 3.96 22.43 5.81
C SER A 128 3.75 21.40 4.70
N LEU A 129 3.13 20.27 5.06
CA LEU A 129 2.80 19.20 4.14
C LEU A 129 1.27 19.09 3.98
N PRO A 130 0.78 18.65 2.81
CA PRO A 130 -0.64 18.40 2.61
C PRO A 130 -1.15 17.32 3.58
N SER A 131 -2.42 17.41 3.98
CA SER A 131 -3.03 16.34 4.77
C SER A 131 -3.22 15.07 3.94
N ILE A 132 -3.42 13.93 4.60
CA ILE A 132 -3.69 12.67 3.89
C ILE A 132 -4.99 12.77 3.07
N THR A 133 -5.96 13.54 3.56
CA THR A 133 -7.21 13.82 2.85
C THR A 133 -6.95 14.67 1.61
N ASP A 134 -6.08 15.68 1.68
CA ASP A 134 -5.75 16.52 0.53
C ASP A 134 -5.03 15.71 -0.55
N ILE A 135 -4.11 14.83 -0.16
CA ILE A 135 -3.42 13.90 -1.08
C ILE A 135 -4.45 13.01 -1.78
N TYR A 136 -5.37 12.41 -1.03
CA TYR A 136 -6.44 11.57 -1.57
C TYR A 136 -7.34 12.36 -2.53
N THR A 137 -7.88 13.50 -2.11
CA THR A 137 -8.79 14.33 -2.90
C THR A 137 -8.11 14.80 -4.19
N THR A 138 -6.86 15.27 -4.10
CA THR A 138 -6.07 15.68 -5.27
C THR A 138 -5.90 14.52 -6.26
N ARG A 139 -5.68 13.29 -5.77
CA ARG A 139 -5.57 12.11 -6.64
C ARG A 139 -6.89 11.67 -7.25
N CYS A 140 -7.98 11.69 -6.50
CA CYS A 140 -9.31 11.40 -7.02
C CYS A 140 -9.68 12.37 -8.14
N ILE A 141 -9.47 13.68 -7.93
CA ILE A 141 -9.73 14.71 -8.94
C ILE A 141 -8.87 14.50 -10.18
N ARG A 142 -7.55 14.27 -10.01
CA ARG A 142 -6.66 14.02 -11.15
C ARG A 142 -7.06 12.78 -11.95
N LYS A 143 -7.48 11.70 -11.26
CA LYS A 143 -7.93 10.48 -11.93
C LYS A 143 -9.27 10.71 -12.65
N ALA A 144 -10.22 11.38 -12.02
CA ALA A 144 -11.50 11.75 -12.63
C ALA A 144 -11.28 12.62 -13.89
N ASN A 145 -10.46 13.66 -13.78
CA ASN A 145 -10.11 14.52 -14.92
C ASN A 145 -9.42 13.74 -16.04
N SER A 146 -8.55 12.78 -15.70
CA SER A 146 -7.92 11.91 -16.70
C SER A 146 -8.93 11.00 -17.41
N ILE A 147 -10.00 10.56 -16.73
CA ILE A 147 -11.07 9.75 -17.33
C ILE A 147 -11.96 10.62 -18.23
N VAL A 148 -12.32 11.82 -17.76
CA VAL A 148 -13.11 12.79 -18.53
C VAL A 148 -12.35 13.25 -19.78
N ALA A 149 -11.04 13.42 -19.70
CA ALA A 149 -10.22 13.85 -20.83
C ALA A 149 -9.98 12.76 -21.89
N ASP A 150 -10.25 11.49 -21.57
CA ASP A 150 -10.02 10.34 -22.45
C ASP A 150 -11.35 9.69 -22.88
N PRO A 151 -11.85 10.00 -24.09
CA PRO A 151 -13.08 9.40 -24.62
C PRO A 151 -13.02 7.88 -24.80
N THR A 152 -11.83 7.30 -24.88
CA THR A 152 -11.64 5.85 -25.05
C THR A 152 -11.62 5.11 -23.73
N HIS A 153 -11.57 5.83 -22.60
CA HIS A 153 -11.54 5.22 -21.28
C HIS A 153 -12.86 4.48 -21.00
N PRO A 154 -12.84 3.21 -20.51
CA PRO A 154 -14.06 2.43 -20.28
C PRO A 154 -15.07 3.10 -19.35
N SER A 155 -14.59 3.89 -18.39
CA SER A 155 -15.41 4.64 -17.44
C SER A 155 -15.76 6.07 -17.89
N HIS A 156 -15.39 6.51 -19.10
CA HIS A 156 -15.61 7.89 -19.55
C HIS A 156 -17.08 8.31 -19.44
N THR A 157 -17.99 7.43 -19.86
CA THR A 157 -19.44 7.66 -19.80
C THR A 157 -19.99 7.81 -18.38
N LEU A 158 -19.28 7.30 -17.36
CA LEU A 158 -19.68 7.42 -15.95
C LEU A 158 -19.33 8.79 -15.35
N PHE A 159 -18.46 9.56 -15.99
CA PHE A 159 -18.03 10.88 -15.54
C PHE A 159 -18.59 11.95 -16.47
N THR A 160 -19.88 12.25 -16.34
CA THR A 160 -20.51 13.37 -17.05
C THR A 160 -20.28 14.66 -16.27
N LEU A 161 -19.77 15.72 -16.91
CA LEU A 161 -19.70 17.04 -16.29
C LEU A 161 -21.13 17.53 -16.04
N LEU A 162 -21.46 17.79 -14.77
CA LEU A 162 -22.73 18.41 -14.43
C LEU A 162 -22.75 19.82 -15.07
N PRO A 163 -23.89 20.24 -15.66
CA PRO A 163 -24.02 21.61 -16.14
C PRO A 163 -23.80 22.54 -14.95
N SER A 164 -22.76 23.36 -15.00
CA SER A 164 -22.46 24.33 -13.95
C SER A 164 -23.67 25.26 -13.83
N GLY A 165 -24.42 25.12 -12.73
CA GLY A 165 -25.40 26.14 -12.35
C GLY A 165 -24.67 27.47 -12.20
N LYS A 166 -25.15 28.49 -12.92
CA LYS A 166 -24.77 29.88 -12.71
C LYS A 166 -25.40 30.39 -11.42
#